data_AF-A0A2W5A3N7-F1
#
_entry.id   AF-A0A2W5A3N7-F1
#
_cell.length_a   1.000
_cell.length_b   1.000
_cell.length_c   1.000
_cell.angle_alpha   90.00
_cell.angle_beta   90.00
_cell.angle_gamma   90.00
#
_symmetry.space_group_name_H-M   'P 1'
#
loop_
_entity.id
_entity.type
_entity.pdbx_description
1 polymer ?
#
loop_
_entity_poly.entity_id
_entity_poly.type
_entity_poly.pdbx_seq_one_letter_code
_entity_poly.pdbx_strand_id
1 'polypeptide(L)'
;MERIAQTNPNEVTELVEAADEVNSIDALIDKFEDAGHDDGDNDKRWLARDLQSLLGYTKWDKFEQVIERAMTACSNAGHPVGDHFQEVFPQTGKNPKGGRPARDFQLDRYACYLIAQNASSSMKQVAFAQTYFAIQTRRQELADREGVNFDQLSENQKRLYLRNQVVAENKRLMSAAKASGVKSGADFGKFNNKGYQGLYGGRGKQEIQEYKGLPSQANILDHMGSTELAANLFRITQTEEKLRSKNIVGKENACNAHYEVGLKVRQTMKELSGIMPEDLPVAEDVKKIARQERKQQRMRAVEPQKRLEQPLAAPSKAQPVEIDLTKDLWKYALLVMSVQSDGEISTPDLIEALPDYIALSDEHLAANDSRKDSKFSQIVRNLKSHKTSKSNFIYQGYAEAIKGGFKITPKGLEFVWGYFSE
;
A
#
# COMPACT_ATOMS: atom_id res chain seq x y z
N MET A 1 -50.70 -38.11 14.22
CA MET A 1 -50.71 -36.77 14.82
C MET A 1 -49.97 -35.85 13.88
N GLU A 2 -50.75 -35.30 12.96
CA GLU A 2 -50.40 -34.31 11.95
C GLU A 2 -50.02 -32.95 12.56
N ARG A 3 -49.21 -32.21 11.79
CA ARG A 3 -49.23 -30.75 11.52
C ARG A 3 -48.77 -29.73 12.59
N ILE A 4 -47.63 -29.12 12.27
CA ILE A 4 -47.44 -27.69 11.91
C ILE A 4 -48.09 -26.64 12.82
N ALA A 5 -47.24 -25.85 13.48
CA ALA A 5 -47.32 -24.39 13.62
C ALA A 5 -45.87 -23.88 13.76
N GLN A 6 -45.22 -23.45 12.67
CA GLN A 6 -45.20 -22.07 12.16
C GLN A 6 -44.59 -21.08 13.16
N THR A 7 -43.26 -21.00 13.18
CA THR A 7 -42.56 -19.72 13.28
C THR A 7 -42.22 -19.27 11.87
N ASN A 8 -42.70 -18.08 11.50
CA ASN A 8 -42.45 -17.48 10.19
C ASN A 8 -40.94 -17.18 10.06
N PRO A 9 -40.22 -17.70 9.06
CA PRO A 9 -38.79 -17.44 8.89
C PRO A 9 -38.48 -15.94 8.82
N ASN A 10 -39.43 -15.14 8.29
CA ASN A 10 -39.29 -13.69 8.14
C ASN A 10 -39.36 -12.92 9.49
N GLU A 11 -39.88 -13.48 10.58
CA GLU A 11 -39.83 -12.82 11.90
C GLU A 11 -38.47 -13.02 12.60
N VAL A 12 -37.74 -14.09 12.26
CA VAL A 12 -36.35 -14.28 12.70
C VAL A 12 -35.40 -13.50 11.79
N THR A 13 -35.78 -13.28 10.52
CA THR A 13 -35.04 -12.36 9.64
C THR A 13 -35.27 -10.90 10.07
N GLU A 14 -36.48 -10.46 10.41
CA GLU A 14 -36.72 -9.07 10.82
C GLU A 14 -36.14 -8.68 12.21
N LEU A 15 -35.93 -9.64 13.13
CA LEU A 15 -35.28 -9.37 14.42
C LEU A 15 -33.75 -9.54 14.40
N VAL A 16 -33.20 -10.23 13.39
CA VAL A 16 -31.75 -10.33 13.15
C VAL A 16 -31.28 -9.23 12.19
N GLU A 17 -32.12 -8.79 11.24
CA GLU A 17 -31.83 -7.69 10.32
C GLU A 17 -31.92 -6.30 10.98
N ALA A 18 -32.66 -6.15 12.09
CA ALA A 18 -32.72 -4.88 12.82
C ALA A 18 -31.55 -4.65 13.82
N ALA A 19 -30.70 -5.65 14.06
CA ALA A 19 -29.58 -5.54 15.02
C ALA A 19 -28.19 -5.51 14.35
N ASP A 20 -28.09 -5.86 13.06
CA ASP A 20 -26.81 -6.03 12.36
C ASP A 20 -26.45 -4.91 11.36
N GLU A 21 -27.29 -3.87 11.17
CA GLU A 21 -26.93 -2.72 10.32
C GLU A 21 -26.00 -1.68 11.00
N VAL A 22 -25.85 -1.73 12.33
CA VAL A 22 -25.21 -0.62 13.07
C VAL A 22 -23.68 -0.76 13.19
N ASN A 23 -23.10 -1.93 12.89
CA ASN A 23 -21.71 -2.26 13.24
C ASN A 23 -20.87 -2.92 12.12
N SER A 24 -21.21 -2.77 10.83
CA SER A 24 -20.24 -3.11 9.77
C SER A 24 -19.09 -2.08 9.75
N ILE A 25 -17.89 -2.48 9.31
CA ILE A 25 -16.76 -1.53 9.13
C ILE A 25 -17.21 -0.35 8.32
N ASP A 26 -17.85 -0.65 7.19
CA ASP A 26 -18.24 0.33 6.20
C ASP A 26 -19.24 1.28 6.83
N ALA A 27 -20.23 0.80 7.61
CA ALA A 27 -21.16 1.66 8.32
C ALA A 27 -20.50 2.55 9.39
N LEU A 28 -19.44 2.11 10.07
CA LEU A 28 -18.74 2.93 11.07
C LEU A 28 -17.71 3.88 10.43
N ILE A 29 -17.10 3.49 9.30
CA ILE A 29 -16.28 4.36 8.46
C ILE A 29 -17.16 5.42 7.85
N ASP A 30 -18.30 5.05 7.28
CA ASP A 30 -19.28 5.96 6.71
C ASP A 30 -19.79 6.90 7.79
N LYS A 31 -20.17 6.41 8.98
CA LYS A 31 -20.53 7.29 10.13
C LYS A 31 -19.40 8.24 10.55
N PHE A 32 -18.15 7.80 10.49
CA PHE A 32 -17.02 8.69 10.77
C PHE A 32 -16.86 9.73 9.65
N GLU A 33 -16.88 9.33 8.39
CA GLU A 33 -16.75 10.21 7.24
C GLU A 33 -17.92 11.19 7.11
N ASP A 34 -19.13 10.76 7.46
CA ASP A 34 -20.38 11.53 7.46
C ASP A 34 -20.42 12.55 8.61
N ALA A 35 -19.77 12.24 9.74
CA ALA A 35 -19.58 13.20 10.83
C ALA A 35 -18.56 14.30 10.48
N GLY A 36 -17.80 14.12 9.40
CA GLY A 36 -16.85 15.10 8.91
C GLY A 36 -17.55 16.18 8.06
N HIS A 37 -17.29 17.44 8.39
CA HIS A 37 -17.80 18.59 7.67
C HIS A 37 -16.73 19.12 6.71
N ASP A 38 -17.10 19.46 5.48
CA ASP A 38 -16.18 20.05 4.51
C ASP A 38 -15.85 21.50 4.90
N ASP A 39 -14.56 21.83 5.03
CA ASP A 39 -14.07 23.18 5.41
C ASP A 39 -13.53 23.98 4.20
N GLY A 40 -13.83 23.51 2.98
CA GLY A 40 -13.22 23.98 1.73
C GLY A 40 -11.82 23.38 1.53
N ASP A 41 -11.43 23.20 0.26
CA ASP A 41 -10.14 22.59 -0.15
C ASP A 41 -10.02 21.05 0.05
N ASN A 42 -11.15 20.36 0.17
CA ASN A 42 -11.22 18.88 0.29
C ASN A 42 -10.71 18.34 1.65
N ASP A 43 -10.48 19.21 2.63
CA ASP A 43 -10.14 18.85 4.01
C ASP A 43 -11.39 18.86 4.90
N LYS A 44 -11.68 17.68 5.48
CA LYS A 44 -12.78 17.49 6.43
C LYS A 44 -12.38 17.83 7.86
N ARG A 45 -13.34 18.34 8.63
CA ARG A 45 -13.21 18.66 10.06
C ARG A 45 -14.30 17.99 10.89
N TRP A 46 -13.96 17.55 12.09
CA TRP A 46 -14.88 16.87 13.01
C TRP A 46 -15.03 17.67 14.29
N LEU A 47 -16.21 17.63 14.92
CA LEU A 47 -16.35 18.06 16.29
C LEU A 47 -15.99 16.92 17.24
N ALA A 48 -15.30 17.24 18.33
CA ALA A 48 -14.94 16.25 19.33
C ALA A 48 -16.16 15.60 19.98
N ARG A 49 -17.30 16.29 20.07
CA ARG A 49 -18.57 15.68 20.55
C ARG A 49 -19.15 14.62 19.62
N ASP A 50 -18.95 14.74 18.31
CA ASP A 50 -19.35 13.72 17.35
C ASP A 50 -18.42 12.50 17.50
N LEU A 51 -17.11 12.75 17.59
CA LEU A 51 -16.11 11.72 17.81
C LEU A 51 -16.28 11.01 19.15
N GLN A 52 -16.71 11.71 20.21
CA GLN A 52 -17.05 11.15 21.51
C GLN A 52 -18.08 10.02 21.36
N SER A 53 -19.16 10.31 20.61
CA SER A 53 -20.27 9.40 20.39
C SER A 53 -19.83 8.20 19.55
N LEU A 54 -19.08 8.46 18.47
CA LEU A 54 -18.53 7.43 17.59
C LEU A 54 -17.58 6.47 18.33
N LEU A 55 -16.75 6.99 19.24
CA LEU A 55 -15.81 6.19 20.05
C LEU A 55 -16.45 5.55 21.28
N GLY A 56 -17.77 5.71 21.49
CA GLY A 56 -18.53 5.07 22.55
C GLY A 56 -18.31 5.65 23.95
N TYR A 57 -17.83 6.89 24.05
CA TYR A 57 -17.65 7.58 25.33
C TYR A 57 -18.96 8.24 25.79
N THR A 58 -19.52 7.79 26.91
CA THR A 58 -20.80 8.34 27.40
C THR A 58 -20.64 9.64 28.19
N LYS A 59 -19.46 9.94 28.74
CA LYS A 59 -19.21 11.13 29.56
C LYS A 59 -18.12 12.01 28.95
N TRP A 60 -18.41 13.30 28.82
CA TRP A 60 -17.49 14.29 28.23
C TRP A 60 -16.18 14.43 29.01
N ASP A 61 -16.22 14.46 30.35
CA ASP A 61 -15.02 14.57 31.20
C ASP A 61 -14.01 13.45 30.95
N LYS A 62 -14.49 12.24 30.64
CA LYS A 62 -13.64 11.10 30.29
C LYS A 62 -13.07 11.19 28.89
N PHE A 63 -13.82 11.77 27.96
CA PHE A 63 -13.37 11.97 26.60
C PHE A 63 -12.38 13.13 26.49
N GLU A 64 -12.62 14.23 27.22
CA GLU A 64 -11.70 15.37 27.31
C GLU A 64 -10.32 14.94 27.80
N GLN A 65 -10.24 14.04 28.79
CA GLN A 65 -8.96 13.44 29.23
C GLN A 65 -8.24 12.62 28.14
N VAL A 66 -8.97 12.08 27.15
CA VAL A 66 -8.37 11.43 25.98
C VAL A 66 -7.81 12.50 25.03
N ILE A 67 -8.57 13.55 24.78
CA ILE A 67 -8.15 14.69 23.94
C ILE A 67 -6.89 15.35 24.51
N GLU A 68 -6.81 15.57 25.83
CA GLU A 68 -5.63 16.13 26.48
C GLU A 68 -4.37 15.26 26.31
N ARG A 69 -4.53 13.94 26.39
CA ARG A 69 -3.43 13.00 26.12
C ARG A 69 -3.03 13.03 24.64
N ALA A 70 -4.00 13.14 23.74
CA ALA A 70 -3.77 13.28 22.30
C ALA A 70 -3.03 14.60 21.96
N MET A 71 -3.41 15.72 22.55
CA MET A 71 -2.71 17.01 22.42
C MET A 71 -1.28 16.94 22.94
N THR A 72 -1.06 16.26 24.07
CA THR A 72 0.29 16.02 24.61
C THR A 72 1.13 15.19 23.64
N ALA A 73 0.56 14.14 23.04
CA ALA A 73 1.23 13.33 22.03
C ALA A 73 1.57 14.14 20.77
N CYS A 74 0.66 15.00 20.32
CA CYS A 74 0.86 15.94 19.20
C CYS A 74 2.06 16.85 19.44
N SER A 75 2.10 17.51 20.61
CA SER A 75 3.21 18.39 21.00
C SER A 75 4.54 17.64 21.10
N ASN A 76 4.55 16.43 21.68
CA ASN A 76 5.77 15.61 21.79
C ASN A 76 6.28 15.14 20.42
N ALA A 77 5.41 15.00 19.42
CA ALA A 77 5.77 14.69 18.05
C ALA A 77 6.29 15.91 17.26
N GLY A 78 6.34 17.10 17.88
CA GLY A 78 6.84 18.33 17.28
C GLY A 78 5.81 19.07 16.41
N HIS A 79 4.52 18.70 16.51
CA HIS A 79 3.44 19.36 15.79
C HIS A 79 2.81 20.48 16.64
N PRO A 80 2.48 21.65 16.05
CA PRO A 80 1.72 22.68 16.75
C PRO A 80 0.31 22.17 17.08
N VAL A 81 -0.03 22.11 18.37
CA VAL A 81 -1.33 21.56 18.81
C VAL A 81 -2.52 22.32 18.22
N GLY A 82 -2.41 23.64 18.10
CA GLY A 82 -3.49 24.51 17.58
C GLY A 82 -3.85 24.28 16.11
N ASP A 83 -2.95 23.68 15.32
CA ASP A 83 -3.21 23.39 13.90
C ASP A 83 -4.16 22.18 13.74
N HIS A 84 -4.23 21.32 14.76
CA HIS A 84 -4.94 20.05 14.73
C HIS A 84 -6.13 20.02 15.71
N PHE A 85 -6.00 20.71 16.85
CA PHE A 85 -6.98 20.78 17.93
C PHE A 85 -7.41 22.23 18.14
N GLN A 86 -8.35 22.71 17.34
CA GLN A 86 -8.86 24.07 17.47
C GLN A 86 -9.99 24.10 18.49
N GLU A 87 -9.78 24.79 19.60
CA GLU A 87 -10.83 24.96 20.61
C GLU A 87 -11.96 25.83 20.06
N VAL A 88 -13.19 25.33 20.17
CA VAL A 88 -14.39 26.00 19.69
C VAL A 88 -15.49 25.99 20.74
N PHE A 89 -16.44 26.92 20.60
CA PHE A 89 -17.58 27.08 21.49
C PHE A 89 -18.86 27.08 20.64
N PRO A 90 -19.33 25.90 20.18
CA PRO A 90 -20.47 25.81 19.27
C PRO A 90 -21.72 26.45 19.88
N GLN A 91 -22.47 27.19 19.05
CA GLN A 91 -23.73 27.85 19.44
C GLN A 91 -24.91 26.86 19.49
N THR A 92 -24.76 25.68 18.89
CA THR A 92 -25.76 24.60 18.86
C THR A 92 -25.92 24.01 20.26
N GLY A 93 -27.12 24.12 20.82
CA GLY A 93 -27.38 23.75 22.21
C GLY A 93 -27.38 24.94 23.17
N LYS A 94 -27.97 26.08 22.79
CA LYS A 94 -28.49 27.05 23.78
C LYS A 94 -29.25 26.26 24.84
N ASN A 95 -28.67 26.16 26.03
CA ASN A 95 -29.41 25.71 27.19
C ASN A 95 -30.62 26.65 27.30
N PRO A 96 -31.88 26.16 27.26
CA PRO A 96 -33.05 27.04 27.30
C PRO A 96 -33.06 27.97 28.53
N LYS A 97 -32.27 27.63 29.54
CA LYS A 97 -32.10 28.35 30.81
C LYS A 97 -30.91 29.33 30.86
N GLY A 98 -30.17 29.51 29.76
CA GLY A 98 -28.95 30.34 29.71
C GLY A 98 -27.71 29.66 30.30
N GLY A 99 -26.53 30.03 29.80
CA GLY A 99 -25.22 29.49 30.23
C GLY A 99 -24.11 29.79 29.22
N ARG A 100 -22.84 29.73 29.65
CA ARG A 100 -21.68 29.83 28.74
C ARG A 100 -21.69 28.62 27.79
N PRO A 101 -21.42 28.78 26.48
CA PRO A 101 -21.34 27.65 25.56
C PRO A 101 -20.36 26.59 26.08
N ALA A 102 -20.72 25.32 25.92
CA ALA A 102 -19.85 24.22 26.32
C ALA A 102 -18.61 24.18 25.42
N ARG A 103 -17.45 23.96 26.04
CA ARG A 103 -16.19 23.76 25.32
C ARG A 103 -16.29 22.56 24.40
N ASP A 104 -15.74 22.67 23.21
CA ASP A 104 -15.60 21.60 22.23
C ASP A 104 -14.31 21.82 21.42
N PHE A 105 -13.97 20.89 20.52
CA PHE A 105 -12.83 21.02 19.64
C PHE A 105 -13.23 20.71 18.21
N GLN A 106 -12.79 21.56 17.29
CA GLN A 106 -12.72 21.25 15.88
C GLN A 106 -11.40 20.51 15.63
N LEU A 107 -11.53 19.32 15.07
CA LEU A 107 -10.47 18.34 14.91
C LEU A 107 -10.24 18.12 13.42
N ASP A 108 -8.98 18.07 13.02
CA ASP A 108 -8.62 17.48 11.75
C ASP A 108 -8.50 15.95 11.87
N ARG A 109 -8.29 15.29 10.73
CA ARG A 109 -8.18 13.82 10.66
C ARG A 109 -7.01 13.30 11.52
N TYR A 110 -5.93 14.07 11.63
CA TYR A 110 -4.77 13.73 12.46
C TYR A 110 -5.08 13.79 13.96
N ALA A 111 -5.83 14.79 14.41
CA ALA A 111 -6.30 14.91 15.78
C ALA A 111 -7.28 13.78 16.14
N CYS A 112 -8.24 13.47 15.26
CA CYS A 112 -9.16 12.32 15.43
C CYS A 112 -8.39 11.01 15.65
N TYR A 113 -7.29 10.82 14.91
CA TYR A 113 -6.38 9.70 15.09
C TYR A 113 -5.68 9.72 16.44
N LEU A 114 -5.05 10.83 16.82
CA LEU A 114 -4.34 10.90 18.09
C LEU A 114 -5.28 10.64 19.26
N ILE A 115 -6.54 11.09 19.16
CA ILE A 115 -7.61 10.78 20.11
C ILE A 115 -7.89 9.27 20.14
N ALA A 116 -8.09 8.63 18.98
CA ALA A 116 -8.30 7.19 18.92
C ALA A 116 -7.09 6.40 19.47
N GLN A 117 -5.85 6.81 19.18
CA GLN A 117 -4.61 6.17 19.64
C GLN A 117 -4.46 6.26 21.17
N ASN A 118 -4.88 7.39 21.77
CA ASN A 118 -4.79 7.62 23.21
C ASN A 118 -6.05 7.14 23.99
N ALA A 119 -7.09 6.73 23.28
CA ALA A 119 -8.30 6.15 23.83
C ALA A 119 -8.08 4.68 24.27
N SER A 120 -9.01 4.16 25.07
CA SER A 120 -8.87 2.82 25.64
C SER A 120 -9.20 1.72 24.62
N SER A 121 -8.20 0.92 24.22
CA SER A 121 -8.36 -0.21 23.29
C SER A 121 -9.20 -1.39 23.82
N SER A 122 -9.72 -1.30 25.06
CA SER A 122 -10.75 -2.21 25.55
C SER A 122 -12.16 -1.87 25.07
N MET A 123 -12.37 -0.66 24.51
CA MET A 123 -13.62 -0.27 23.86
C MET A 123 -13.60 -0.73 22.40
N LYS A 124 -14.66 -1.43 21.97
CA LYS A 124 -14.74 -2.01 20.61
C LYS A 124 -14.60 -0.93 19.52
N GLN A 125 -15.28 0.19 19.69
CA GLN A 125 -15.29 1.34 18.80
C GLN A 125 -13.92 2.04 18.72
N VAL A 126 -13.17 2.07 19.83
CA VAL A 126 -11.80 2.59 19.86
C VAL A 126 -10.83 1.65 19.16
N ALA A 127 -10.90 0.35 19.42
CA ALA A 127 -10.08 -0.63 18.72
C ALA A 127 -10.33 -0.61 17.20
N PHE A 128 -11.58 -0.38 16.80
CA PHE A 128 -12.00 -0.14 15.42
C PHE A 128 -11.34 1.12 14.84
N ALA A 129 -11.49 2.27 15.49
CA ALA A 129 -10.90 3.53 15.05
C ALA A 129 -9.37 3.43 14.97
N GLN A 130 -8.72 2.77 15.93
CA GLN A 130 -7.27 2.52 15.90
C GLN A 130 -6.83 1.65 14.71
N THR A 131 -7.64 0.69 14.29
CA THR A 131 -7.37 -0.14 13.10
C THR A 131 -7.52 0.67 11.81
N TYR A 132 -8.59 1.46 11.72
CA TYR A 132 -8.88 2.34 10.60
C TYR A 132 -7.82 3.46 10.48
N PHE A 133 -7.53 4.17 11.56
CA PHE A 133 -6.55 5.26 11.57
C PHE A 133 -5.09 4.78 11.44
N ALA A 134 -4.73 3.55 11.84
CA ALA A 134 -3.41 2.99 11.54
C ALA A 134 -3.14 2.92 10.02
N ILE A 135 -4.19 2.78 9.21
CA ILE A 135 -4.14 2.83 7.75
C ILE A 135 -4.34 4.29 7.28
N GLN A 136 -5.32 5.02 7.82
CA GLN A 136 -5.72 6.37 7.38
C GLN A 136 -4.74 7.50 7.74
N THR A 137 -4.21 7.53 8.95
CA THR A 137 -3.28 8.60 9.38
C THR A 137 -1.94 8.47 8.69
N ARG A 138 -1.54 7.23 8.39
CA ARG A 138 -0.34 6.98 7.61
C ARG A 138 -0.51 7.42 6.14
N ARG A 139 -1.75 7.52 5.65
CA ARG A 139 -2.12 8.14 4.35
C ARG A 139 -1.91 9.67 4.39
N GLN A 140 -2.33 10.34 5.47
CA GLN A 140 -2.21 11.81 5.62
C GLN A 140 -0.79 12.27 5.98
N GLU A 141 -0.08 11.60 6.91
CA GLU A 141 1.32 11.94 7.26
C GLU A 141 2.24 11.94 6.05
N LEU A 142 1.97 11.09 5.06
CA LEU A 142 2.72 11.00 3.81
C LEU A 142 2.33 12.07 2.78
N ALA A 143 1.05 12.40 2.69
CA ALA A 143 0.58 13.51 1.87
C ALA A 143 1.20 14.83 2.36
N ASP A 144 1.20 15.05 3.69
CA ASP A 144 1.66 16.28 4.32
C ASP A 144 3.21 16.40 4.38
N ARG A 145 3.93 15.30 4.64
CA ARG A 145 5.41 15.33 4.79
C ARG A 145 6.19 15.00 3.52
N GLU A 146 5.66 14.15 2.64
CA GLU A 146 6.38 13.63 1.47
C GLU A 146 5.64 13.88 0.14
N GLY A 147 4.44 14.48 0.15
CA GLY A 147 3.62 14.68 -1.04
C GLY A 147 3.08 13.39 -1.65
N VAL A 148 3.07 12.28 -0.89
CA VAL A 148 2.68 10.96 -1.39
C VAL A 148 1.20 10.71 -1.10
N ASN A 149 0.37 10.77 -2.14
CA ASN A 149 -1.01 10.34 -2.06
C ASN A 149 -1.07 8.80 -2.05
N PHE A 150 -1.22 8.23 -0.85
CA PHE A 150 -1.25 6.77 -0.65
C PHE A 150 -2.38 6.08 -1.44
N ASP A 151 -3.49 6.76 -1.72
CA ASP A 151 -4.60 6.18 -2.48
C ASP A 151 -4.28 6.02 -3.96
N GLN A 152 -3.39 6.86 -4.47
CA GLN A 152 -2.86 6.78 -5.83
C GLN A 152 -1.71 5.78 -5.95
N LEU A 153 -1.19 5.26 -4.83
CA LEU A 153 -0.17 4.23 -4.87
C LEU A 153 -0.74 2.92 -5.42
N SER A 154 0.04 2.30 -6.30
CA SER A 154 -0.19 0.91 -6.69
C SER A 154 -0.08 -0.01 -5.47
N GLU A 155 -0.71 -1.19 -5.55
CA GLU A 155 -0.64 -2.19 -4.48
C GLU A 155 0.81 -2.53 -4.10
N ASN A 156 1.72 -2.64 -5.07
CA ASN A 156 3.14 -2.90 -4.82
C ASN A 156 3.85 -1.80 -4.03
N GLN A 157 3.50 -0.53 -4.27
CA GLN A 157 4.02 0.60 -3.51
C GLN A 157 3.46 0.61 -2.08
N LYS A 158 2.16 0.33 -1.92
CA LYS A 158 1.52 0.17 -0.59
C LYS A 158 2.20 -0.94 0.22
N ARG A 159 2.48 -2.08 -0.41
CA ARG A 159 3.19 -3.21 0.19
C ARG A 159 4.61 -2.86 0.62
N LEU A 160 5.41 -2.25 -0.27
CA LEU A 160 6.77 -1.83 0.03
C LEU A 160 6.81 -0.90 1.25
N TYR A 161 5.88 0.03 1.27
CA TYR A 161 5.73 0.98 2.34
C TYR A 161 5.39 0.33 3.68
N LEU A 162 4.26 -0.41 3.73
CA LEU A 162 3.80 -1.07 4.96
C LEU A 162 4.84 -2.07 5.46
N ARG A 163 5.57 -2.73 4.56
CA ARG A 163 6.65 -3.62 4.94
C ARG A 163 7.77 -2.90 5.68
N ASN A 164 8.17 -1.72 5.21
CA ASN A 164 9.18 -0.88 5.88
C ASN A 164 8.69 -0.43 7.26
N GLN A 165 7.41 -0.07 7.40
CA GLN A 165 6.81 0.24 8.70
C GLN A 165 6.87 -0.96 9.65
N VAL A 166 6.48 -2.14 9.17
CA VAL A 166 6.57 -3.38 9.94
C VAL A 166 8.01 -3.62 10.40
N VAL A 167 9.04 -3.36 9.58
CA VAL A 167 10.44 -3.47 10.04
C VAL A 167 10.74 -2.49 11.18
N ALA A 168 10.34 -1.23 11.04
CA ALA A 168 10.62 -0.19 12.03
C ALA A 168 9.91 -0.48 13.37
N GLU A 169 8.62 -0.75 13.33
CA GLU A 169 7.81 -1.01 14.53
C GLU A 169 8.19 -2.33 15.19
N ASN A 170 8.58 -3.35 14.42
CA ASN A 170 9.06 -4.59 15.02
C ASN A 170 10.33 -4.39 15.85
N LYS A 171 11.21 -3.43 15.49
CA LYS A 171 12.37 -3.08 16.34
C LYS A 171 11.93 -2.50 17.69
N ARG A 172 10.92 -1.64 17.70
CA ARG A 172 10.36 -1.06 18.93
C ARG A 172 9.71 -2.15 19.79
N LEU A 173 8.94 -3.04 19.17
CA LEU A 173 8.34 -4.19 19.83
C LEU A 173 9.40 -5.10 20.47
N MET A 174 10.50 -5.40 19.77
CA MET A 174 11.59 -6.20 20.33
C MET A 174 12.25 -5.50 21.53
N SER A 175 12.39 -4.18 21.49
CA SER A 175 12.90 -3.39 22.62
C SER A 175 11.97 -3.47 23.83
N ALA A 176 10.66 -3.28 23.64
CA ALA A 176 9.66 -3.42 24.69
C ALA A 176 9.62 -4.84 25.27
N ALA A 177 9.63 -5.86 24.42
CA ALA A 177 9.68 -7.26 24.85
C ALA A 177 10.94 -7.58 25.66
N LYS A 178 12.09 -7.01 25.26
CA LYS A 178 13.34 -7.13 26.03
C LYS A 178 13.20 -6.54 27.43
N ALA A 179 12.64 -5.34 27.53
CA ALA A 179 12.37 -4.68 28.81
C ALA A 179 11.40 -5.49 29.68
N SER A 180 10.42 -6.17 29.06
CA SER A 180 9.48 -7.08 29.73
C SER A 180 10.08 -8.45 30.11
N GLY A 181 11.35 -8.73 29.82
CA GLY A 181 12.04 -9.94 30.26
C GLY A 181 12.19 -11.04 29.19
N VAL A 182 11.93 -10.76 27.92
CA VAL A 182 12.30 -11.63 26.78
C VAL A 182 13.79 -11.44 26.49
N LYS A 183 14.64 -12.43 26.78
CA LYS A 183 16.10 -12.24 26.80
C LYS A 183 16.84 -13.05 25.74
N SER A 184 16.52 -14.33 25.56
CA SER A 184 17.24 -15.22 24.65
C SER A 184 16.65 -15.21 23.24
N GLY A 185 17.44 -15.62 22.24
CA GLY A 185 16.95 -15.79 20.87
C GLY A 185 15.77 -16.76 20.77
N ALA A 186 15.77 -17.82 21.56
CA ALA A 186 14.65 -18.77 21.65
C ALA A 186 13.39 -18.11 22.24
N ASP A 187 13.54 -17.28 23.28
CA ASP A 187 12.40 -16.54 23.85
C ASP A 187 11.83 -15.53 22.84
N PHE A 188 12.67 -14.84 22.07
CA PHE A 188 12.21 -13.96 20.99
C PHE A 188 11.52 -14.73 19.86
N GLY A 189 12.03 -15.93 19.52
CA GLY A 189 11.37 -16.83 18.58
C GLY A 189 9.96 -17.19 19.06
N LYS A 190 9.82 -17.64 20.31
CA LYS A 190 8.53 -17.95 20.93
C LYS A 190 7.60 -16.74 20.99
N PHE A 191 8.11 -15.58 21.40
CA PHE A 191 7.34 -14.34 21.50
C PHE A 191 6.77 -13.90 20.15
N ASN A 192 7.59 -13.90 19.09
CA ASN A 192 7.12 -13.59 17.74
C ASN A 192 6.11 -14.62 17.25
N ASN A 193 6.36 -15.91 17.50
CA ASN A 193 5.45 -16.97 17.11
C ASN A 193 4.08 -16.81 17.78
N LYS A 194 4.03 -16.38 19.05
CA LYS A 194 2.78 -16.13 19.77
C LYS A 194 1.95 -15.02 19.15
N GLY A 195 2.58 -13.95 18.65
CA GLY A 195 1.90 -12.93 17.86
C GLY A 195 1.28 -13.48 16.57
N TYR A 196 2.01 -14.34 15.86
CA TYR A 196 1.47 -15.04 14.69
C TYR A 196 0.30 -15.96 15.07
N GLN A 197 0.45 -16.78 16.11
CA GLN A 197 -0.59 -17.69 16.57
C GLN A 197 -1.88 -16.95 16.95
N GLY A 198 -1.80 -15.76 17.54
CA GLY A 198 -2.99 -14.95 17.81
C GLY A 198 -3.70 -14.53 16.52
N LEU A 199 -2.94 -14.01 15.55
CA LEU A 199 -3.51 -13.46 14.31
C LEU A 199 -3.99 -14.56 13.35
N TYR A 200 -3.26 -15.66 13.22
CA TYR A 200 -3.44 -16.70 12.20
C TYR A 200 -4.11 -17.98 12.73
N GLY A 201 -4.96 -17.85 13.76
CA GLY A 201 -5.81 -18.95 14.22
C GLY A 201 -5.02 -20.11 14.83
N GLY A 202 -3.95 -19.81 15.57
CA GLY A 202 -3.08 -20.79 16.21
C GLY A 202 -1.86 -21.20 15.37
N ARG A 203 -1.76 -20.74 14.11
CA ARG A 203 -0.60 -21.02 13.25
C ARG A 203 0.61 -20.15 13.61
N GLY A 204 1.76 -20.78 13.80
CA GLY A 204 3.03 -20.10 13.89
C GLY A 204 3.61 -19.78 12.50
N LYS A 205 4.84 -19.27 12.47
CA LYS A 205 5.52 -18.89 11.23
C LYS A 205 5.59 -20.06 10.24
N GLN A 206 5.97 -21.25 10.70
CA GLN A 206 6.15 -22.43 9.85
C GLN A 206 4.82 -22.88 9.26
N GLU A 207 3.78 -22.94 10.08
CA GLU A 207 2.44 -23.34 9.65
C GLU A 207 1.82 -22.31 8.68
N ILE A 208 2.15 -21.02 8.84
CA ILE A 208 1.76 -19.98 7.86
C ILE A 208 2.49 -20.20 6.53
N GLN A 209 3.79 -20.51 6.55
CA GLN A 209 4.55 -20.80 5.34
C GLN A 209 3.95 -21.99 4.59
N GLU A 210 3.65 -23.08 5.29
CA GLU A 210 3.04 -24.27 4.72
C GLU A 210 1.65 -24.00 4.16
N TYR A 211 0.79 -23.32 4.94
CA TYR A 211 -0.57 -22.99 4.51
C TYR A 211 -0.59 -22.12 3.25
N LYS A 212 0.34 -21.16 3.15
CA LYS A 212 0.47 -20.25 2.00
C LYS A 212 1.36 -20.80 0.88
N GLY A 213 1.86 -22.03 0.96
CA GLY A 213 2.71 -22.63 -0.06
C GLY A 213 4.05 -21.90 -0.27
N LEU A 214 4.58 -21.26 0.77
CA LEU A 214 5.83 -20.49 0.72
C LEU A 214 7.06 -21.39 0.95
N PRO A 215 8.21 -21.10 0.32
CA PRO A 215 9.47 -21.77 0.63
C PRO A 215 9.84 -21.64 2.11
N SER A 216 10.46 -22.67 2.69
CA SER A 216 10.81 -22.72 4.12
C SER A 216 11.73 -21.56 4.58
N GLN A 217 12.57 -21.05 3.67
CA GLN A 217 13.45 -19.91 3.92
C GLN A 217 12.82 -18.54 3.60
N ALA A 218 11.62 -18.51 3.00
CA ALA A 218 10.95 -17.27 2.66
C ALA A 218 10.53 -16.51 3.93
N ASN A 219 10.67 -15.19 3.91
CA ASN A 219 10.10 -14.36 4.96
C ASN A 219 8.62 -14.12 4.63
N ILE A 220 7.72 -14.63 5.47
CA ILE A 220 6.27 -14.51 5.26
C ILE A 220 5.83 -13.07 4.99
N LEU A 221 6.40 -12.09 5.69
CA LEU A 221 6.03 -10.67 5.55
C LEU A 221 6.38 -10.11 4.16
N ASP A 222 7.38 -10.67 3.48
CA ASP A 222 7.79 -10.21 2.16
C ASP A 222 6.79 -10.64 1.06
N HIS A 223 5.92 -11.60 1.36
CA HIS A 223 4.92 -12.19 0.46
C HIS A 223 3.47 -11.79 0.78
N MET A 224 3.28 -10.84 1.70
CA MET A 224 1.96 -10.38 2.12
C MET A 224 1.47 -9.22 1.25
N GLY A 225 0.17 -9.17 0.96
CA GLY A 225 -0.52 -7.99 0.43
C GLY A 225 -0.61 -6.84 1.44
N SER A 226 -1.06 -5.66 1.00
CA SER A 226 -1.16 -4.47 1.84
C SER A 226 -2.08 -4.66 3.04
N THR A 227 -3.25 -5.30 2.85
CA THR A 227 -4.19 -5.62 3.92
C THR A 227 -3.56 -6.50 5.02
N GLU A 228 -2.86 -7.56 4.62
CA GLU A 228 -2.23 -8.49 5.57
C GLU A 228 -1.04 -7.83 6.30
N LEU A 229 -0.28 -6.98 5.60
CA LEU A 229 0.79 -6.18 6.21
C LEU A 229 0.24 -5.17 7.23
N ALA A 230 -0.88 -4.51 6.93
CA ALA A 230 -1.53 -3.57 7.84
C ALA A 230 -2.00 -4.27 9.13
N ALA A 231 -2.61 -5.44 9.00
CA ALA A 231 -3.01 -6.24 10.17
C ALA A 231 -1.81 -6.64 11.04
N ASN A 232 -0.70 -7.07 10.41
CA ASN A 232 0.53 -7.38 11.15
C ASN A 232 1.15 -6.13 11.80
N LEU A 233 1.15 -4.99 11.11
CA LEU A 233 1.62 -3.72 11.65
C LEU A 233 0.83 -3.33 12.90
N PHE A 234 -0.50 -3.43 12.83
CA PHE A 234 -1.38 -3.13 13.94
C PHE A 234 -1.14 -4.05 15.14
N ARG A 235 -1.03 -5.36 14.91
CA ARG A 235 -0.67 -6.32 15.97
C ARG A 235 0.64 -5.91 16.66
N ILE A 236 1.65 -5.53 15.88
CA ILE A 236 2.99 -5.19 16.38
C ILE A 236 2.92 -3.93 17.26
N THR A 237 2.34 -2.85 16.76
CA THR A 237 2.28 -1.56 17.49
C THR A 237 1.44 -1.66 18.75
N GLN A 238 0.29 -2.34 18.69
CA GLN A 238 -0.57 -2.51 19.86
C GLN A 238 0.04 -3.42 20.92
N THR A 239 0.82 -4.44 20.51
CA THR A 239 1.55 -5.26 21.48
C THR A 239 2.64 -4.44 22.16
N GLU A 240 3.37 -3.63 21.41
CA GLU A 240 4.43 -2.75 21.93
C GLU A 240 3.88 -1.80 23.00
N GLU A 241 2.81 -1.09 22.67
CA GLU A 241 2.12 -0.17 23.59
C GLU A 241 1.58 -0.90 24.81
N LYS A 242 0.97 -2.08 24.62
CA LYS A 242 0.44 -2.89 25.73
C LYS A 242 1.54 -3.36 26.68
N LEU A 243 2.71 -3.75 26.17
CA LEU A 243 3.85 -4.14 27.00
C LEU A 243 4.31 -2.97 27.88
N ARG A 244 4.41 -1.75 27.32
CA ARG A 244 4.84 -0.56 28.04
C ARG A 244 3.78 -0.04 29.01
N SER A 245 2.59 0.30 28.50
CA SER A 245 1.53 0.96 29.27
C SER A 245 1.02 0.12 30.44
N LYS A 246 1.05 -1.22 30.31
CA LYS A 246 0.65 -2.15 31.38
C LYS A 246 1.81 -2.65 32.22
N ASN A 247 3.03 -2.13 32.01
CA ASN A 247 4.25 -2.54 32.71
C ASN A 247 4.37 -4.07 32.77
N ILE A 248 4.20 -4.75 31.63
CA ILE A 248 4.18 -6.20 31.58
C ILE A 248 5.58 -6.73 31.89
N VAL A 249 5.67 -7.61 32.89
CA VAL A 249 6.92 -8.26 33.31
C VAL A 249 6.79 -9.77 33.20
N GLY A 250 7.85 -10.40 32.71
CA GLY A 250 7.94 -11.84 32.51
C GLY A 250 7.70 -12.24 31.05
N LYS A 251 8.55 -13.13 30.55
CA LYS A 251 8.52 -13.58 29.16
C LYS A 251 7.19 -14.25 28.75
N GLU A 252 6.57 -15.00 29.66
CA GLU A 252 5.28 -15.66 29.39
C GLU A 252 4.15 -14.63 29.31
N ASN A 253 4.15 -13.63 30.20
CA ASN A 253 3.15 -12.55 30.16
C ASN A 253 3.31 -11.70 28.89
N ALA A 254 4.55 -11.44 28.44
CA ALA A 254 4.79 -10.77 27.18
C ALA A 254 4.27 -11.60 25.98
N CYS A 255 4.51 -12.92 25.99
CA CYS A 255 3.98 -13.84 24.98
C CYS A 255 2.43 -13.84 24.95
N ASN A 256 1.79 -13.89 26.12
CA ASN A 256 0.33 -13.85 26.23
C ASN A 256 -0.22 -12.52 25.73
N ALA A 257 0.41 -11.40 26.06
CA ALA A 257 0.02 -10.09 25.57
C ALA A 257 0.06 -10.02 24.03
N HIS A 258 1.11 -10.55 23.41
CA HIS A 258 1.25 -10.57 21.95
C HIS A 258 0.21 -11.48 21.28
N TYR A 259 -0.07 -12.64 21.89
CA TYR A 259 -1.11 -13.55 21.43
C TYR A 259 -2.51 -12.91 21.52
N GLU A 260 -2.85 -12.32 22.68
CA GLU A 260 -4.15 -11.67 22.90
C GLU A 260 -4.39 -10.51 21.94
N VAL A 261 -3.36 -9.71 21.67
CA VAL A 261 -3.46 -8.64 20.67
C VAL A 261 -3.71 -9.24 19.29
N GLY A 262 -2.93 -10.24 18.87
CA GLY A 262 -3.14 -10.92 17.59
C GLY A 262 -4.55 -11.50 17.44
N LEU A 263 -5.07 -12.13 18.50
CA LEU A 263 -6.43 -12.68 18.52
C LEU A 263 -7.49 -11.61 18.34
N LYS A 264 -7.32 -10.43 18.96
CA LYS A 264 -8.22 -9.29 18.76
C LYS A 264 -8.20 -8.83 17.32
N VAL A 265 -7.02 -8.63 16.73
CA VAL A 265 -6.89 -8.23 15.32
C VAL A 265 -7.56 -9.26 14.39
N ARG A 266 -7.37 -10.55 14.66
CA ARG A 266 -8.04 -11.62 13.91
C ARG A 266 -9.57 -11.53 14.02
N GLN A 267 -10.08 -11.43 15.24
CA GLN A 267 -11.52 -11.38 15.48
C GLN A 267 -12.14 -10.17 14.79
N THR A 268 -11.45 -9.03 14.84
CA THR A 268 -11.77 -7.85 14.06
C THR A 268 -11.84 -8.23 12.57
N MET A 269 -10.78 -8.73 11.93
CA MET A 269 -10.84 -9.12 10.51
C MET A 269 -11.99 -10.08 10.15
N LYS A 270 -12.30 -11.04 11.02
CA LYS A 270 -13.46 -11.94 10.86
C LYS A 270 -14.79 -11.18 10.83
N GLU A 271 -15.01 -10.30 11.81
CA GLU A 271 -16.23 -9.48 11.91
C GLU A 271 -16.34 -8.48 10.76
N LEU A 272 -15.19 -8.02 10.28
CA LEU A 272 -15.03 -6.91 9.37
C LEU A 272 -15.16 -7.33 7.89
N SER A 273 -14.30 -8.24 7.41
CA SER A 273 -14.28 -8.65 6.00
C SER A 273 -14.77 -10.08 5.79
N GLY A 274 -14.95 -10.86 6.86
CA GLY A 274 -15.18 -12.31 6.78
C GLY A 274 -13.95 -13.11 6.33
N ILE A 275 -12.87 -12.45 5.88
CA ILE A 275 -11.67 -13.09 5.35
C ILE A 275 -10.59 -13.15 6.44
N MET A 276 -10.10 -14.35 6.73
CA MET A 276 -9.04 -14.54 7.72
C MET A 276 -7.67 -14.14 7.15
N PRO A 277 -6.71 -13.72 7.99
CA PRO A 277 -5.36 -13.37 7.55
C PRO A 277 -4.65 -14.46 6.74
N GLU A 278 -4.82 -15.73 7.14
CA GLU A 278 -4.23 -16.87 6.43
C GLU A 278 -4.78 -17.06 5.01
N ASP A 279 -6.03 -16.63 4.76
CA ASP A 279 -6.74 -16.81 3.49
C ASP A 279 -6.51 -15.64 2.52
N LEU A 280 -5.84 -14.57 2.96
CA LEU A 280 -5.44 -13.46 2.08
C LEU A 280 -4.43 -13.94 1.02
N PRO A 281 -4.50 -13.38 -0.21
CA PRO A 281 -3.69 -13.84 -1.33
C PRO A 281 -2.21 -13.63 -1.10
N VAL A 282 -1.41 -14.60 -1.57
CA VAL A 282 0.05 -14.53 -1.55
C VAL A 282 0.53 -13.65 -2.70
N ALA A 283 1.41 -12.71 -2.39
CA ALA A 283 1.98 -11.79 -3.36
C ALA A 283 3.47 -12.10 -3.62
N GLU A 284 4.00 -11.56 -4.73
CA GLU A 284 5.41 -11.68 -5.05
C GLU A 284 6.29 -10.98 -4.01
N ASP A 285 7.52 -11.49 -3.81
CA ASP A 285 8.51 -10.95 -2.86
C ASP A 285 8.71 -9.44 -3.07
N VAL A 286 8.38 -8.67 -2.04
CA VAL A 286 8.50 -7.20 -2.01
C VAL A 286 9.93 -6.70 -2.23
N LYS A 287 10.96 -7.51 -1.99
CA LYS A 287 12.35 -7.15 -2.30
C LYS A 287 12.61 -7.05 -3.80
N LYS A 288 11.93 -7.86 -4.62
CA LYS A 288 12.02 -7.75 -6.08
C LYS A 288 11.42 -6.42 -6.53
N ILE A 289 10.25 -6.08 -5.99
CA ILE A 289 9.59 -4.79 -6.21
C ILE A 289 10.50 -3.63 -5.77
N ALA A 290 11.09 -3.69 -4.58
CA ALA A 290 12.00 -2.66 -4.07
C ALA A 290 13.21 -2.43 -4.97
N ARG A 291 13.76 -3.51 -5.57
CA ARG A 291 14.87 -3.43 -6.52
C ARG A 291 14.42 -2.77 -7.81
N GLN A 292 13.25 -3.13 -8.33
CA GLN A 292 12.66 -2.51 -9.53
C GLN A 292 12.37 -1.02 -9.29
N GLU A 293 11.78 -0.65 -8.16
CA GLU A 293 11.49 0.75 -7.80
C GLU A 293 12.76 1.58 -7.60
N ARG A 294 13.79 1.05 -6.91
CA ARG A 294 15.08 1.75 -6.77
C ARG A 294 15.80 1.91 -8.10
N LYS A 295 15.70 0.92 -8.99
CA LYS A 295 16.21 0.99 -10.36
C LYS A 295 15.48 2.10 -11.12
N GLN A 296 14.15 2.15 -11.05
CA GLN A 296 13.33 3.21 -11.65
C GLN A 296 13.63 4.61 -11.07
N GLN A 297 13.75 4.76 -9.75
CA GLN A 297 14.08 6.03 -9.10
C GLN A 297 15.49 6.51 -9.45
N ARG A 298 16.47 5.61 -9.47
CA ARG A 298 17.84 5.93 -9.92
C ARG A 298 17.88 6.34 -11.39
N MET A 299 17.04 5.74 -12.24
CA MET A 299 16.87 6.18 -13.62
C MET A 299 16.20 7.56 -13.73
N ARG A 300 15.25 7.88 -12.86
CA ARG A 300 14.58 9.20 -12.82
C ARG A 300 15.47 10.32 -12.27
N ALA A 301 16.39 10.02 -11.35
CA ALA A 301 17.25 11.00 -10.66
C ALA A 301 18.47 11.49 -11.47
N VAL A 302 18.76 10.92 -12.64
CA VAL A 302 19.82 11.43 -13.53
C VAL A 302 19.26 12.59 -14.35
N GLU A 303 19.88 13.77 -14.32
CA GLU A 303 19.46 14.89 -15.18
C GLU A 303 19.43 14.48 -16.66
N PRO A 304 18.38 14.82 -17.44
CA PRO A 304 18.22 14.40 -18.83
C PRO A 304 19.43 14.73 -19.72
N GLN A 305 20.15 15.81 -19.42
CA GLN A 305 21.31 16.26 -20.19
C GLN A 305 22.55 15.37 -19.98
N LYS A 306 22.79 14.82 -18.78
CA LYS A 306 23.89 13.87 -18.54
C LYS A 306 23.63 12.46 -19.07
N ARG A 307 22.38 12.15 -19.43
CA ARG A 307 21.98 10.84 -20.01
C ARG A 307 22.37 10.69 -21.49
N LEU A 308 22.56 11.80 -22.21
CA LEU A 308 23.01 11.81 -23.61
C LEU A 308 24.53 11.57 -23.73
N GLU A 309 25.30 11.81 -22.67
CA GLU A 309 26.78 11.75 -22.70
C GLU A 309 27.36 10.38 -22.31
N GLN A 310 26.53 9.42 -21.88
CA GLN A 310 26.95 8.04 -21.62
C GLN A 310 25.99 7.06 -22.29
N PRO A 311 26.30 6.60 -23.52
CA PRO A 311 25.56 5.52 -24.15
C PRO A 311 25.59 4.28 -23.24
N LEU A 312 24.48 3.55 -23.19
CA LEU A 312 24.49 2.19 -22.64
C LEU A 312 25.62 1.40 -23.31
N ALA A 313 26.35 0.58 -22.53
CA ALA A 313 27.25 -0.39 -23.13
C ALA A 313 26.45 -1.23 -24.14
N ALA A 314 26.93 -1.30 -25.38
CA ALA A 314 26.29 -2.09 -26.42
C ALA A 314 26.00 -3.51 -25.87
N PRO A 315 24.78 -4.03 -26.02
CA PRO A 315 24.47 -5.40 -25.64
C PRO A 315 25.51 -6.35 -26.26
N SER A 316 25.97 -7.34 -25.50
CA SER A 316 26.89 -8.35 -26.01
C SER A 316 26.29 -9.01 -27.25
N LYS A 317 27.02 -8.98 -28.39
CA LYS A 317 26.65 -9.59 -29.68
C LYS A 317 26.45 -11.12 -29.64
N ALA A 318 26.43 -11.74 -28.46
CA ALA A 318 26.74 -13.14 -28.31
C ALA A 318 25.57 -14.09 -28.62
N GLN A 319 24.29 -13.70 -28.46
CA GLN A 319 23.13 -14.57 -28.77
C GLN A 319 21.86 -13.75 -29.10
N PRO A 320 21.40 -13.70 -30.37
CA PRO A 320 20.13 -13.08 -30.75
C PRO A 320 18.94 -13.74 -30.04
N VAL A 321 17.98 -12.93 -29.59
CA VAL A 321 16.83 -13.40 -28.80
C VAL A 321 15.63 -13.69 -29.71
N GLU A 322 14.92 -14.78 -29.46
CA GLU A 322 13.65 -15.08 -30.14
C GLU A 322 12.51 -14.22 -29.58
N ILE A 323 11.78 -13.52 -30.45
CA ILE A 323 10.76 -12.54 -30.04
C ILE A 323 9.51 -12.61 -30.92
N ASP A 324 8.37 -12.14 -30.41
CA ASP A 324 7.18 -11.90 -31.22
C ASP A 324 7.36 -10.57 -32.00
N LEU A 325 7.70 -10.65 -33.29
CA LEU A 325 7.96 -9.48 -34.13
C LEU A 325 6.78 -8.50 -34.20
N THR A 326 5.55 -8.95 -33.95
CA THR A 326 4.38 -8.06 -33.98
C THR A 326 4.23 -7.26 -32.69
N LYS A 327 4.64 -7.83 -31.55
CA LYS A 327 4.47 -7.23 -30.22
C LYS A 327 5.72 -6.57 -29.68
N ASP A 328 6.89 -7.08 -30.05
CA ASP A 328 8.15 -6.77 -29.36
C ASP A 328 9.16 -6.03 -30.23
N LEU A 329 9.03 -6.07 -31.57
CA LEU A 329 10.02 -5.47 -32.48
C LEU A 329 10.30 -3.98 -32.19
N TRP A 330 9.26 -3.21 -31.83
CA TRP A 330 9.43 -1.78 -31.52
C TRP A 330 10.33 -1.55 -30.30
N LYS A 331 10.38 -2.49 -29.35
CA LYS A 331 11.25 -2.40 -28.17
C LYS A 331 12.71 -2.50 -28.57
N TYR A 332 13.02 -3.46 -29.44
CA TYR A 332 14.36 -3.64 -29.99
C TYR A 332 14.75 -2.51 -30.95
N ALA A 333 13.78 -1.93 -31.67
CA ALA A 333 14.03 -0.73 -32.45
C ALA A 333 14.45 0.44 -31.56
N LEU A 334 13.80 0.64 -30.40
CA LEU A 334 14.23 1.64 -29.43
C LEU A 334 15.62 1.32 -28.85
N LEU A 335 15.93 0.06 -28.58
CA LEU A 335 17.26 -0.35 -28.11
C LEU A 335 18.34 0.04 -29.13
N VAL A 336 18.13 -0.27 -30.42
CA VAL A 336 19.05 0.09 -31.49
C VAL A 336 19.20 1.62 -31.63
N MET A 337 18.13 2.39 -31.46
CA MET A 337 18.20 3.85 -31.46
C MET A 337 18.99 4.38 -30.26
N SER A 338 18.85 3.75 -29.08
CA SER A 338 19.49 4.22 -27.84
C SER A 338 21.01 4.10 -27.83
N VAL A 339 21.58 3.28 -28.72
CA VAL A 339 23.03 3.12 -28.86
C VAL A 339 23.64 4.05 -29.92
N GLN A 340 22.81 4.80 -30.66
CA GLN A 340 23.27 5.82 -31.60
C GLN A 340 23.66 7.10 -30.86
N SER A 341 24.69 7.80 -31.35
CA SER A 341 25.24 9.00 -30.68
C SER A 341 24.25 10.17 -30.57
N ASP A 342 23.27 10.26 -31.45
CA ASP A 342 22.23 11.30 -31.49
C ASP A 342 20.82 10.73 -31.28
N GLY A 343 20.70 9.43 -31.03
CA GLY A 343 19.43 8.73 -30.90
C GLY A 343 18.65 8.58 -32.21
N GLU A 344 19.27 8.90 -33.36
CA GLU A 344 18.65 8.83 -34.68
C GLU A 344 19.14 7.59 -35.45
N ILE A 345 18.24 6.96 -36.21
CA ILE A 345 18.61 5.87 -37.12
C ILE A 345 17.76 5.91 -38.37
N SER A 346 18.39 5.67 -39.53
CA SER A 346 17.65 5.53 -40.78
C SER A 346 16.89 4.20 -40.82
N THR A 347 15.83 4.13 -41.62
CA THR A 347 15.07 2.87 -41.75
C THR A 347 15.91 1.73 -42.35
N PRO A 348 16.76 1.98 -43.39
CA PRO A 348 17.73 0.98 -43.86
C PRO A 348 18.69 0.50 -42.77
N ASP A 349 19.32 1.42 -42.02
CA ASP A 349 20.32 1.04 -41.00
C ASP A 349 19.66 0.27 -39.85
N LEU A 350 18.40 0.59 -39.53
CA LEU A 350 17.63 -0.17 -38.54
C LEU A 350 17.34 -1.61 -39.00
N ILE A 351 17.05 -1.81 -40.29
CA ILE A 351 16.85 -3.15 -40.86
C ILE A 351 18.15 -3.96 -40.79
N GLU A 352 19.31 -3.32 -41.02
CA GLU A 352 20.62 -3.97 -40.94
C GLU A 352 21.05 -4.26 -39.50
N ALA A 353 20.73 -3.38 -38.55
CA ALA A 353 21.16 -3.52 -37.17
C ALA A 353 20.32 -4.51 -36.35
N LEU A 354 19.01 -4.61 -36.58
CA LEU A 354 18.12 -5.45 -35.76
C LEU A 354 18.49 -6.94 -35.71
N PRO A 355 18.93 -7.60 -36.81
CA PRO A 355 19.36 -9.00 -36.80
C PRO A 355 20.47 -9.35 -35.81
N ASP A 356 21.29 -8.36 -35.39
CA ASP A 356 22.31 -8.58 -34.34
C ASP A 356 21.68 -8.80 -32.95
N TYR A 357 20.41 -8.42 -32.75
CA TYR A 357 19.71 -8.45 -31.46
C TYR A 357 18.58 -9.48 -31.41
N ILE A 358 17.98 -9.82 -32.55
CA ILE A 358 16.79 -10.68 -32.63
C ILE A 358 17.02 -11.84 -33.60
N ALA A 359 16.56 -13.03 -33.21
CA ALA A 359 16.59 -14.20 -34.08
C ALA A 359 15.51 -14.07 -35.18
N LEU A 360 15.90 -14.30 -36.43
CA LEU A 360 14.99 -14.31 -37.58
C LEU A 360 14.90 -15.74 -38.13
N SER A 361 13.68 -16.20 -38.41
CA SER A 361 13.45 -17.46 -39.12
C SER A 361 13.68 -17.31 -40.63
N ASP A 362 13.85 -18.43 -41.32
CA ASP A 362 13.98 -18.48 -42.77
C ASP A 362 12.78 -17.81 -43.49
N GLU A 363 11.60 -17.85 -42.87
CA GLU A 363 10.42 -17.16 -43.41
C GLU A 363 10.58 -15.64 -43.37
N HIS A 364 11.16 -15.08 -42.30
CA HIS A 364 11.38 -13.64 -42.19
C HIS A 364 12.42 -13.14 -43.22
N LEU A 365 13.38 -14.00 -43.56
CA LEU A 365 14.43 -13.73 -44.55
C LEU A 365 13.96 -13.96 -46.00
N ALA A 366 12.85 -14.66 -46.20
CA ALA A 366 12.32 -14.94 -47.54
C ALA A 366 12.04 -13.64 -48.32
N ALA A 367 12.31 -13.70 -49.62
CA ALA A 367 12.01 -12.62 -50.55
C ALA A 367 10.51 -12.32 -50.54
N ASN A 368 10.15 -11.04 -50.59
CA ASN A 368 8.78 -10.61 -50.77
C ASN A 368 8.50 -10.52 -52.28
N ASP A 369 7.63 -11.36 -52.82
CA ASP A 369 7.35 -11.41 -54.27
C ASP A 369 6.89 -10.07 -54.88
N SER A 370 6.46 -9.11 -54.05
CA SER A 370 5.99 -7.80 -54.48
C SER A 370 7.06 -6.69 -54.50
N ARG A 371 8.26 -6.91 -53.92
CA ARG A 371 9.32 -5.91 -53.79
C ARG A 371 10.70 -6.60 -53.83
N LYS A 372 11.75 -5.95 -54.36
CA LYS A 372 13.14 -6.45 -54.25
C LYS A 372 13.68 -6.36 -52.81
N ASP A 373 12.97 -6.94 -51.83
CA ASP A 373 13.27 -6.85 -50.41
C ASP A 373 12.67 -8.02 -49.61
N SER A 374 13.13 -8.23 -48.38
CA SER A 374 12.69 -9.32 -47.49
C SER A 374 11.34 -9.03 -46.80
N LYS A 375 10.67 -10.07 -46.31
CA LYS A 375 9.50 -9.90 -45.42
C LYS A 375 9.86 -9.10 -44.17
N PHE A 376 11.02 -9.34 -43.56
CA PHE A 376 11.49 -8.62 -42.38
C PHE A 376 11.61 -7.11 -42.60
N SER A 377 12.22 -6.69 -43.71
CA SER A 377 12.35 -5.28 -44.08
C SER A 377 10.99 -4.57 -44.20
N GLN A 378 9.94 -5.29 -44.61
CA GLN A 378 8.58 -4.73 -44.66
C GLN A 378 8.00 -4.54 -43.25
N ILE A 379 8.24 -5.48 -42.33
CA ILE A 379 7.79 -5.39 -40.93
C ILE A 379 8.43 -4.17 -40.25
N VAL A 380 9.74 -3.96 -40.42
CA VAL A 380 10.44 -2.78 -39.85
C VAL A 380 9.88 -1.47 -40.41
N ARG A 381 9.58 -1.40 -41.72
CA ARG A 381 8.95 -0.20 -42.32
C ARG A 381 7.53 0.06 -41.80
N ASN A 382 6.80 -1.00 -41.44
CA ASN A 382 5.44 -0.86 -40.92
C ASN A 382 5.41 -0.17 -39.53
N LEU A 383 6.51 -0.20 -38.78
CA LEU A 383 6.66 0.55 -37.51
C LEU A 383 6.33 2.04 -37.67
N LYS A 384 6.68 2.63 -38.82
CA LYS A 384 6.42 4.03 -39.14
C LYS A 384 5.05 4.26 -39.81
N SER A 385 4.56 3.25 -40.55
CA SER A 385 3.35 3.36 -41.36
C SER A 385 2.08 3.49 -40.51
N HIS A 386 2.08 2.94 -39.29
CA HIS A 386 0.96 3.00 -38.34
C HIS A 386 1.16 4.03 -37.22
N LYS A 387 1.97 5.07 -37.44
CA LYS A 387 2.31 6.08 -36.40
C LYS A 387 1.13 6.84 -35.80
N THR A 388 -0.05 6.79 -36.41
CA THR A 388 -1.29 7.41 -35.90
C THR A 388 -2.12 6.48 -35.02
N SER A 389 -1.79 5.19 -34.94
CA SER A 389 -2.48 4.23 -34.08
C SER A 389 -2.11 4.44 -32.61
N LYS A 390 -3.11 4.40 -31.71
CA LYS A 390 -2.90 4.51 -30.24
C LYS A 390 -1.95 3.45 -29.67
N SER A 391 -1.85 2.30 -30.33
CA SER A 391 -0.95 1.21 -29.95
C SER A 391 0.50 1.39 -30.44
N ASN A 392 0.76 2.37 -31.32
CA ASN A 392 2.07 2.55 -31.92
C ASN A 392 3.02 3.32 -30.97
N PHE A 393 4.25 2.85 -30.85
CA PHE A 393 5.27 3.46 -29.98
C PHE A 393 5.60 4.93 -30.31
N ILE A 394 5.40 5.36 -31.57
CA ILE A 394 5.52 6.77 -31.98
C ILE A 394 4.35 7.59 -31.43
N TYR A 395 3.12 7.09 -31.56
CA TYR A 395 1.94 7.75 -30.99
C TYR A 395 2.03 7.84 -29.46
N GLN A 396 2.55 6.80 -28.83
CA GLN A 396 2.78 6.74 -27.38
C GLN A 396 3.94 7.64 -26.94
N GLY A 397 4.66 8.27 -27.87
CA GLY A 397 5.72 9.22 -27.60
C GLY A 397 7.04 8.59 -27.16
N TYR A 398 7.29 7.31 -27.48
CA TYR A 398 8.59 6.68 -27.23
C TYR A 398 9.62 7.04 -28.32
N ALA A 399 9.18 7.26 -29.56
CA ALA A 399 10.03 7.72 -30.65
C ALA A 399 9.32 8.78 -31.50
N GLU A 400 10.09 9.51 -32.29
CA GLU A 400 9.63 10.47 -33.28
C GLU A 400 9.96 9.96 -34.69
N ALA A 401 9.05 10.22 -35.62
CA ALA A 401 9.25 9.93 -37.03
C ALA A 401 10.02 11.08 -37.71
N ILE A 402 11.31 10.90 -37.98
CA ILE A 402 12.14 11.87 -38.72
C ILE A 402 12.16 11.56 -40.22
N LYS A 403 12.78 12.43 -41.05
CA LYS A 403 12.93 12.16 -42.48
C LYS A 403 13.80 10.91 -42.68
N GLY A 404 13.28 9.89 -43.37
CA GLY A 404 14.03 8.65 -43.66
C GLY A 404 14.22 7.66 -42.50
N GLY A 405 13.89 8.04 -41.26
CA GLY A 405 14.22 7.23 -40.08
C GLY A 405 13.34 7.47 -38.86
N PHE A 406 13.94 7.23 -37.70
CA PHE A 406 13.35 7.37 -36.37
C PHE A 406 14.33 8.11 -35.45
N LYS A 407 13.80 8.82 -34.46
CA LYS A 407 14.56 9.40 -33.36
C LYS A 407 13.97 8.94 -32.05
N ILE A 408 14.78 8.41 -31.14
CA ILE A 408 14.29 8.06 -29.80
C ILE A 408 14.06 9.32 -28.97
N THR A 409 12.96 9.35 -28.22
CA THR A 409 12.66 10.44 -27.28
C THR A 409 13.26 10.14 -25.90
N PRO A 410 13.32 11.12 -24.98
CA PRO A 410 13.65 10.85 -23.58
C PRO A 410 12.78 9.75 -22.95
N LYS A 411 11.48 9.73 -23.27
CA LYS A 411 10.54 8.68 -22.82
C LYS A 411 10.89 7.30 -23.40
N GLY A 412 11.34 7.24 -24.65
CA GLY A 412 11.85 6.03 -25.28
C GLY A 412 13.12 5.51 -24.63
N LEU A 413 14.08 6.40 -24.35
CA LEU A 413 15.32 6.06 -23.66
C LEU A 413 15.03 5.47 -22.28
N GLU A 414 14.11 6.08 -21.52
CA GLU A 414 13.67 5.55 -20.23
C GLU A 414 13.05 4.16 -20.35
N PHE A 415 12.25 3.91 -21.39
CA PHE A 415 11.71 2.59 -21.67
C PHE A 415 12.81 1.56 -21.93
N VAL A 416 13.77 1.87 -22.80
CA VAL A 416 14.89 0.97 -23.12
C VAL A 416 15.68 0.63 -21.89
N TRP A 417 16.00 1.65 -21.08
CA TRP A 417 16.73 1.46 -19.84
C TRP A 417 15.94 0.61 -18.85
N GLY A 418 14.61 0.77 -18.77
CA GLY A 418 13.77 -0.08 -17.93
C GLY A 418 13.72 -1.53 -18.42
N TYR A 419 13.63 -1.74 -19.74
CA TYR A 419 13.33 -3.04 -20.34
C TYR A 419 14.58 -3.92 -20.58
N PHE A 420 15.73 -3.33 -20.95
CA PHE A 420 16.91 -4.08 -21.41
C PHE A 420 18.11 -4.05 -20.46
N SER A 421 18.01 -3.43 -19.28
CA SER A 421 19.12 -3.36 -18.32
C SER A 421 19.13 -4.48 -17.26
N GLU A 422 18.56 -5.64 -17.61
CA GLU A 422 18.77 -6.91 -16.90
C GLU A 422 19.79 -7.73 -17.67
#